data_AF-A0AAW9H9T9-F1
#
_entry.id   AF-A0AAW9H9T9-F1
#
_cell.length_a   1.000
_cell.length_b   1.000
_cell.length_c   1.000
_cell.angle_alpha   90.00
_cell.angle_beta   90.00
_cell.angle_gamma   90.00
#
_symmetry.space_group_name_H-M   'P 1'
#
loop_
_entity.id
_entity.type
_entity.pdbx_description
1 polymer ?
#
loop_
_entity_poly.entity_id
_entity_poly.type
_entity_poly.pdbx_seq_one_letter_code
_entity_poly.pdbx_strand_id
1 'polypeptide(L)'
;MQTVIFKEEEDTPMKHPSYLAVAAAAATAMFIPAAALGAPATSTSLTSNLSRAGADTNRDKAAEEKATAEAELARVTADLAAEKAKVPSLEEDLAAARQRLAYQEAPLAPLRAQQQELSTECGKIGPAIASQEKKLAQLQATLKEVQETEYATIDEKNALVVKRTQMQQAGADVTEISAQIDALEKKLEQLRTQQQQLNTQIYTLKPLIEELRGAQAQCPAMEAELAQQIKDAEAAAAPARAEVAEKAKSLEAAQARVATLTERVAALEKKIAELNEVLARPLPAQPAQPSTPGVTTTPPAGPVATPAITGAPAAPSAPAAPATAAPAPTNPPAVATAPTATATPKANAAKPQLAHSGAELGSAIGAATVLLGAGGALAIRRARN
;
A
#
# COMPACT_ATOMS: atom_id res chain seq x y z
N MET A 1 30.42 -3.04 -9.24
CA MET A 1 30.22 -3.71 -10.54
C MET A 1 31.11 -3.02 -11.55
N GLN A 2 31.90 -3.81 -12.29
CA GLN A 2 33.01 -3.39 -13.16
C GLN A 2 32.57 -2.43 -14.27
N THR A 3 33.29 -1.32 -14.40
CA THR A 3 33.29 -0.49 -15.60
C THR A 3 34.30 -1.09 -16.57
N VAL A 4 33.82 -1.75 -17.62
CA VAL A 4 34.66 -2.24 -18.72
C VAL A 4 34.88 -1.07 -19.67
N ILE A 5 36.15 -0.70 -19.81
CA ILE A 5 36.69 0.25 -20.78
C ILE A 5 36.71 -0.45 -22.14
N PHE A 6 35.98 0.06 -23.13
CA PHE A 6 36.26 -0.24 -24.53
C PHE A 6 37.01 0.94 -25.15
N LYS A 7 38.25 0.62 -25.52
CA LYS A 7 39.19 1.41 -26.28
C LYS A 7 39.05 0.88 -27.71
N GLU A 8 38.52 1.67 -28.63
CA GLU A 8 38.58 1.36 -30.05
C GLU A 8 39.63 2.24 -30.71
N GLU A 9 40.54 1.54 -31.34
CA GLU A 9 41.76 1.91 -32.02
C GLU A 9 41.56 1.50 -33.48
N GLU A 10 42.17 2.25 -34.40
CA GLU A 10 42.25 2.02 -35.85
C GLU A 10 41.00 2.26 -36.71
N ASP A 11 41.04 3.31 -37.53
CA ASP A 11 41.06 3.05 -38.97
C ASP A 11 41.85 4.11 -39.75
N THR A 12 42.86 3.64 -40.47
CA THR A 12 43.79 4.41 -41.31
C THR A 12 43.19 4.74 -42.67
N PRO A 13 43.38 5.96 -43.22
CA PRO A 13 42.99 6.22 -44.61
C PRO A 13 44.00 5.58 -45.58
N MET A 14 43.61 4.45 -46.19
CA MET A 14 44.34 3.88 -47.32
C MET A 14 44.35 4.87 -48.50
N LYS A 15 45.54 5.39 -48.79
CA LYS A 15 45.91 5.86 -50.14
C LYS A 15 45.92 4.65 -51.07
N HIS A 16 45.27 4.74 -52.23
CA HIS A 16 45.83 4.14 -53.43
C HIS A 16 45.58 4.98 -54.70
N PRO A 17 46.52 4.90 -55.66
CA PRO A 17 46.65 5.81 -56.79
C PRO A 17 45.86 5.30 -57.99
N SER A 18 45.16 6.21 -58.68
CA SER A 18 44.60 5.92 -59.99
C SER A 18 45.68 6.05 -61.07
N TYR A 19 46.37 4.93 -61.33
CA TYR A 19 47.06 4.62 -62.59
C TYR A 19 46.26 3.53 -63.32
N LEU A 20 45.83 3.81 -64.55
CA LEU A 20 45.68 2.93 -65.73
C LEU A 20 44.79 3.71 -66.73
N ALA A 21 45.31 4.33 -67.79
CA ALA A 21 45.97 3.76 -68.98
C ALA A 21 44.98 3.49 -70.14
N VAL A 22 45.31 4.13 -71.27
CA VAL A 22 45.44 3.53 -72.62
C VAL A 22 44.25 3.58 -73.60
N ALA A 23 44.63 4.00 -74.82
CA ALA A 23 44.00 3.86 -76.15
C ALA A 23 42.87 4.86 -76.49
N ALA A 24 42.78 5.46 -77.68
CA ALA A 24 43.39 5.17 -78.98
C ALA A 24 43.41 6.47 -79.83
N ALA A 25 44.50 6.72 -80.56
CA ALA A 25 44.60 6.60 -82.03
C ALA A 25 43.82 7.68 -82.81
N ALA A 26 44.50 8.69 -83.33
CA ALA A 26 45.04 8.73 -84.70
C ALA A 26 44.02 9.28 -85.72
N ALA A 27 44.16 10.56 -86.06
CA ALA A 27 43.66 11.13 -87.31
C ALA A 27 44.77 12.00 -87.92
N THR A 28 45.87 11.34 -88.26
CA THR A 28 46.88 11.86 -89.19
C THR A 28 46.23 11.86 -90.57
N ALA A 29 45.72 13.00 -91.02
CA ALA A 29 45.38 13.18 -92.43
C ALA A 29 46.69 13.27 -93.21
N MET A 30 47.20 12.12 -93.62
CA MET A 30 48.21 11.99 -94.65
C MET A 30 47.66 12.59 -95.94
N PHE A 31 48.10 13.81 -96.27
CA PHE A 31 48.06 14.31 -97.63
C PHE A 31 49.23 13.64 -98.37
N ILE A 32 48.96 12.51 -99.01
CA ILE A 32 49.93 11.79 -99.86
C ILE A 32 50.13 12.60 -101.16
N PRO A 33 51.39 12.75 -101.59
CA PRO A 33 51.80 13.71 -102.62
C PRO A 33 51.49 13.21 -104.03
N ALA A 34 51.01 14.11 -104.89
CA ALA A 34 51.02 13.91 -106.33
C ALA A 34 52.46 14.07 -106.83
N ALA A 35 53.23 12.97 -106.78
CA ALA A 35 54.50 12.84 -107.48
C ALA A 35 54.32 11.85 -108.65
N ALA A 36 55.08 12.13 -109.70
CA ALA A 36 55.40 11.27 -110.84
C ALA A 36 54.36 11.15 -111.96
N LEU A 37 54.50 12.03 -112.95
CA LEU A 37 54.76 11.55 -114.31
C LEU A 37 55.86 12.42 -114.91
N GLY A 38 57.08 11.91 -114.72
CA GLY A 38 58.26 12.39 -115.42
C GLY A 38 58.27 11.87 -116.85
N ALA A 39 58.66 12.77 -117.75
CA ALA A 39 59.44 12.53 -118.97
C ALA A 39 58.76 11.69 -120.08
N PRO A 40 59.11 11.94 -121.35
CA PRO A 40 60.49 11.76 -121.79
C PRO A 40 61.18 13.06 -122.18
N ALA A 41 62.40 13.18 -121.68
CA ALA A 41 63.47 13.90 -122.34
C ALA A 41 63.91 13.08 -123.55
N THR A 42 64.01 13.73 -124.70
CA THR A 42 64.92 13.37 -125.80
C THR A 42 65.45 14.69 -126.35
N SER A 43 66.67 15.08 -126.00
CA SER A 43 67.92 14.78 -126.72
C SER A 43 68.19 15.76 -127.87
N THR A 44 69.01 16.76 -127.55
CA THR A 44 70.23 17.17 -128.26
C THR A 44 70.39 16.80 -129.74
N SER A 45 70.60 17.81 -130.59
CA SER A 45 71.49 17.77 -131.76
C SER A 45 71.69 19.21 -132.26
N LEU A 46 72.83 19.85 -131.94
CA LEU A 46 74.02 19.93 -132.80
C LEU A 46 73.81 20.76 -134.06
N THR A 47 74.31 21.99 -133.96
CA THR A 47 75.02 22.73 -135.00
C THR A 47 75.66 21.85 -136.07
N SER A 48 75.39 22.11 -137.35
CA SER A 48 76.45 22.07 -138.38
C SER A 48 76.06 22.86 -139.61
N ASN A 49 76.84 23.91 -139.83
CA ASN A 49 77.18 24.41 -141.15
C ASN A 49 77.67 23.28 -142.08
N LEU A 50 77.65 23.58 -143.38
CA LEU A 50 78.49 23.02 -144.45
C LEU A 50 78.03 21.79 -145.24
N SER A 51 77.89 22.04 -146.55
CA SER A 51 78.40 21.24 -147.66
C SER A 51 77.63 20.00 -148.12
N ARG A 52 76.81 20.26 -149.15
CA ARG A 52 76.76 19.57 -150.46
C ARG A 52 77.80 18.44 -150.66
N ALA A 53 77.44 17.19 -150.37
CA ALA A 53 77.68 15.97 -151.20
C ALA A 53 77.39 14.68 -150.40
N GLY A 54 76.49 13.81 -150.89
CA GLY A 54 76.35 12.40 -150.46
C GLY A 54 74.92 12.02 -150.02
N ALA A 55 74.09 11.51 -150.94
CA ALA A 55 72.64 11.39 -150.79
C ALA A 55 72.08 9.97 -150.50
N ASP A 56 72.92 8.93 -150.36
CA ASP A 56 72.42 7.54 -150.43
C ASP A 56 72.42 6.76 -149.10
N THR A 57 72.83 7.33 -147.96
CA THR A 57 72.85 6.62 -146.65
C THR A 57 71.79 7.08 -145.63
N ASN A 58 71.12 8.22 -145.86
CA ASN A 58 70.13 8.78 -144.93
C ASN A 58 68.68 8.30 -145.16
N ARG A 59 68.38 7.69 -146.31
CA ARG A 59 67.02 7.25 -146.65
C ARG A 59 66.61 5.97 -145.94
N ASP A 60 67.56 5.04 -145.81
CA ASP A 60 67.33 3.74 -145.15
C ASP A 60 67.19 3.90 -143.63
N LYS A 61 67.98 4.80 -143.03
CA LYS A 61 67.89 5.11 -141.59
C LYS A 61 66.57 5.79 -141.21
N ALA A 62 66.07 6.71 -142.05
CA ALA A 62 64.77 7.35 -141.85
C ALA A 62 63.58 6.40 -142.07
N ALA A 63 63.72 5.40 -142.94
CA ALA A 63 62.70 4.37 -143.15
C ALA A 63 62.64 3.38 -141.99
N GLU A 64 63.79 3.02 -141.44
CA GLU A 64 63.91 2.14 -140.26
C GLU A 64 63.34 2.82 -139.01
N GLU A 65 63.71 4.09 -138.75
CA GLU A 65 63.16 4.90 -137.65
C GLU A 65 61.64 5.09 -137.77
N LYS A 66 61.11 5.24 -138.99
CA LYS A 66 59.67 5.33 -139.24
C LYS A 66 58.96 4.00 -138.98
N ALA A 67 59.53 2.88 -139.43
CA ALA A 67 58.96 1.55 -139.19
C ALA A 67 58.98 1.19 -137.69
N THR A 68 60.02 1.57 -136.96
CA THR A 68 60.07 1.42 -135.50
C THR A 68 59.05 2.31 -134.81
N ALA A 69 58.87 3.57 -135.26
CA ALA A 69 57.87 4.47 -134.70
C ALA A 69 56.43 4.00 -134.99
N GLU A 70 56.16 3.44 -136.17
CA GLU A 70 54.85 2.85 -136.50
C GLU A 70 54.58 1.58 -135.69
N ALA A 71 55.61 0.75 -135.44
CA ALA A 71 55.51 -0.42 -134.56
C ALA A 71 55.28 -0.03 -133.09
N GLU A 72 55.94 1.02 -132.61
CA GLU A 72 55.71 1.58 -131.27
C GLU A 72 54.32 2.22 -131.16
N LEU A 73 53.86 2.93 -132.18
CA LEU A 73 52.51 3.49 -132.22
C LEU A 73 51.46 2.37 -132.20
N ALA A 74 51.66 1.29 -132.96
CA ALA A 74 50.78 0.14 -132.95
C ALA A 74 50.76 -0.56 -131.58
N ARG A 75 51.92 -0.68 -130.92
CA ARG A 75 52.03 -1.23 -129.57
C ARG A 75 51.33 -0.35 -128.53
N VAL A 76 51.59 0.96 -128.54
CA VAL A 76 50.94 1.92 -127.64
C VAL A 76 49.43 1.95 -127.89
N THR A 77 48.98 1.83 -129.14
CA THR A 77 47.55 1.75 -129.47
C THR A 77 46.93 0.47 -128.95
N ALA A 78 47.64 -0.66 -129.01
CA ALA A 78 47.20 -1.94 -128.45
C ALA A 78 47.17 -1.91 -126.92
N ASP A 79 48.19 -1.34 -126.27
CA ASP A 79 48.26 -1.17 -124.82
C ASP A 79 47.16 -0.22 -124.32
N LEU A 80 46.91 0.88 -125.04
CA LEU A 80 45.80 1.81 -124.76
C LEU A 80 44.45 1.11 -124.90
N ALA A 81 44.26 0.30 -125.95
CA ALA A 81 43.03 -0.46 -126.13
C ALA A 81 42.84 -1.53 -125.03
N ALA A 82 43.92 -2.20 -124.63
CA ALA A 82 43.92 -3.17 -123.53
C ALA A 82 43.61 -2.50 -122.18
N GLU A 83 44.18 -1.33 -121.90
CA GLU A 83 43.85 -0.54 -120.71
C GLU A 83 42.42 -0.01 -120.75
N LYS A 84 41.96 0.48 -121.91
CA LYS A 84 40.58 0.94 -122.10
C LYS A 84 39.57 -0.19 -121.94
N ALA A 85 39.95 -1.44 -122.26
CA ALA A 85 39.13 -2.62 -122.02
C ALA A 85 39.07 -3.04 -120.54
N LYS A 86 40.02 -2.64 -119.69
CA LYS A 86 40.00 -2.88 -118.23
C LYS A 86 39.13 -1.87 -117.48
N VAL A 87 38.93 -0.67 -118.02
CA VAL A 87 38.06 0.37 -117.44
C VAL A 87 36.68 -0.16 -117.04
N PRO A 88 35.91 -0.87 -117.88
CA PRO A 88 34.60 -1.37 -117.49
C PRO A 88 34.64 -2.38 -116.34
N SER A 89 35.63 -3.28 -116.28
CA SER A 89 35.77 -4.20 -115.14
C SER A 89 36.14 -3.48 -113.85
N LEU A 90 36.98 -2.45 -113.94
CA LEU A 90 37.34 -1.62 -112.78
C LEU A 90 36.15 -0.79 -112.29
N GLU A 91 35.29 -0.31 -113.19
CA GLU A 91 34.04 0.39 -112.85
C GLU A 91 33.05 -0.55 -112.14
N GLU A 92 32.93 -1.80 -112.59
CA GLU A 92 32.11 -2.82 -111.96
C GLU A 92 32.63 -3.20 -110.56
N ASP A 93 33.94 -3.45 -110.43
CA ASP A 93 34.59 -3.72 -109.15
C ASP A 93 34.42 -2.55 -108.16
N LEU A 94 34.55 -1.31 -108.65
CA LEU A 94 34.34 -0.10 -107.85
C LEU A 94 32.88 0.03 -107.40
N ALA A 95 31.91 -0.29 -108.27
CA ALA A 95 30.50 -0.30 -107.91
C ALA A 95 30.19 -1.38 -106.86
N ALA A 96 30.74 -2.59 -107.02
CA ALA A 96 30.60 -3.67 -106.06
C ALA A 96 31.25 -3.34 -104.71
N ALA A 97 32.42 -2.69 -104.71
CA ALA A 97 33.10 -2.24 -103.51
C ALA A 97 32.28 -1.17 -102.77
N ARG A 98 31.70 -0.20 -103.50
CA ARG A 98 30.79 0.81 -102.93
C ARG A 98 29.54 0.16 -102.32
N GLN A 99 28.98 -0.84 -102.97
CA GLN A 99 27.81 -1.55 -102.44
C GLN A 99 28.15 -2.37 -101.19
N ARG A 100 29.30 -3.04 -101.15
CA ARG A 100 29.79 -3.75 -99.96
C ARG A 100 30.06 -2.78 -98.80
N LEU A 101 30.65 -1.62 -99.09
CA LEU A 101 30.88 -0.58 -98.10
C LEU A 101 29.56 -0.02 -97.56
N ALA A 102 28.57 0.24 -98.43
CA ALA A 102 27.23 0.65 -98.00
C ALA A 102 26.54 -0.43 -97.14
N TYR A 103 26.66 -1.71 -97.49
CA TYR A 103 26.12 -2.82 -96.69
C TYR A 103 26.80 -2.94 -95.32
N GLN A 104 28.10 -2.66 -95.25
CA GLN A 104 28.86 -2.65 -93.99
C GLN A 104 28.60 -1.40 -93.14
N GLU A 105 28.31 -0.25 -93.76
CA GLU A 105 28.02 1.00 -93.06
C GLU A 105 26.58 1.07 -92.51
N ALA A 106 25.62 0.44 -93.19
CA ALA A 106 24.22 0.39 -92.76
C ALA A 106 24.01 -0.06 -91.30
N PRO A 107 24.64 -1.15 -90.78
CA PRO A 107 24.50 -1.54 -89.38
C PRO A 107 25.29 -0.67 -88.39
N LEU A 108 26.24 0.16 -88.84
CA LEU A 108 27.02 1.01 -87.93
C LEU A 108 26.20 2.20 -87.40
N ALA A 109 25.23 2.70 -88.18
CA ALA A 109 24.35 3.79 -87.75
C ALA A 109 23.50 3.43 -86.50
N PRO A 110 22.75 2.31 -86.46
CA PRO A 110 21.99 1.93 -85.27
C PRO A 110 22.88 1.57 -84.07
N LEU A 111 24.06 0.98 -84.28
CA LEU A 111 25.02 0.71 -83.21
C LEU A 111 25.54 2.00 -82.56
N ARG A 112 25.84 3.03 -83.36
CA ARG A 112 26.22 4.36 -82.82
C ARG A 112 25.07 5.00 -82.05
N ALA A 113 23.84 4.86 -82.53
CA ALA A 113 22.66 5.35 -81.81
C ALA A 113 22.49 4.64 -80.44
N GLN A 114 22.61 3.31 -80.40
CA GLN A 114 22.58 2.54 -79.15
C GLN A 114 23.70 2.93 -78.19
N GLN A 115 24.92 3.14 -78.70
CA GLN A 115 26.05 3.60 -77.88
C GLN A 115 25.76 4.97 -77.24
N GLN A 116 25.18 5.89 -78.00
CA GLN A 116 24.80 7.21 -77.50
C GLN A 116 23.67 7.12 -76.47
N GLU A 117 22.68 6.26 -76.69
CA GLU A 117 21.58 6.00 -75.76
C GLU A 117 22.12 5.43 -74.43
N LEU A 118 22.92 4.37 -74.48
CA LEU A 118 23.57 3.77 -73.31
C LEU A 118 24.48 4.77 -72.58
N SER A 119 25.23 5.58 -73.31
CA SER A 119 26.05 6.65 -72.71
C SER A 119 25.19 7.67 -71.98
N THR A 120 24.03 8.02 -72.55
CA THR A 120 23.07 8.94 -71.93
C THR A 120 22.42 8.32 -70.69
N GLU A 121 22.06 7.03 -70.73
CA GLU A 121 21.53 6.31 -69.57
C GLU A 121 22.56 6.17 -68.45
N CYS A 122 23.80 5.76 -68.77
CA CYS A 122 24.92 5.74 -67.83
C CYS A 122 25.17 7.12 -67.21
N GLY A 123 25.04 8.19 -68.00
CA GLY A 123 25.12 9.57 -67.53
C GLY A 123 24.03 9.94 -66.50
N LYS A 124 22.87 9.28 -66.53
CA LYS A 124 21.78 9.48 -65.55
C LYS A 124 21.96 8.67 -64.26
N ILE A 125 22.66 7.53 -64.33
CA ILE A 125 22.87 6.64 -63.17
C ILE A 125 23.73 7.34 -62.09
N GLY A 126 24.79 8.04 -62.48
CA GLY A 126 25.66 8.75 -61.52
C GLY A 126 24.90 9.75 -60.64
N PRO A 127 24.15 10.71 -61.22
CA PRO A 127 23.29 11.62 -60.47
C PRO A 127 22.22 10.91 -59.62
N ALA A 128 21.66 9.80 -60.11
CA ALA A 128 20.67 9.02 -59.37
C ALA A 128 21.28 8.36 -58.12
N ILE A 129 22.48 7.78 -58.24
CA ILE A 129 23.23 7.21 -57.10
C ILE A 129 23.54 8.31 -56.09
N ALA A 130 24.09 9.44 -56.51
CA ALA A 130 24.39 10.56 -55.62
C ALA A 130 23.13 11.09 -54.90
N SER A 131 21.98 11.10 -55.58
CA SER A 131 20.70 11.45 -54.96
C SER A 131 20.27 10.44 -53.89
N GLN A 132 20.44 9.13 -54.16
CA GLN A 132 20.11 8.07 -53.20
C GLN A 132 21.05 8.07 -52.00
N GLU A 133 22.36 8.26 -52.21
CA GLU A 133 23.34 8.42 -51.13
C GLU A 133 22.99 9.59 -50.21
N LYS A 134 22.58 10.72 -50.80
CA LYS A 134 22.09 11.87 -50.02
C LYS A 134 20.85 11.53 -49.20
N LYS A 135 19.89 10.78 -49.75
CA LYS A 135 18.70 10.32 -49.02
C LYS A 135 19.05 9.36 -47.89
N LEU A 136 19.98 8.43 -48.13
CA LEU A 136 20.45 7.50 -47.11
C LEU A 136 21.13 8.24 -45.95
N ALA A 137 22.01 9.20 -46.25
CA ALA A 137 22.64 10.04 -45.23
C ALA A 137 21.61 10.84 -44.41
N GLN A 138 20.58 11.39 -45.07
CA GLN A 138 19.48 12.08 -44.40
C GLN A 138 18.69 11.13 -43.49
N LEU A 139 18.32 9.94 -43.97
CA LEU A 139 17.60 8.95 -43.18
C LEU A 139 18.40 8.49 -41.96
N GLN A 140 19.70 8.24 -42.12
CA GLN A 140 20.59 7.90 -41.01
C GLN A 140 20.66 9.00 -39.95
N ALA A 141 20.75 10.27 -40.38
CA ALA A 141 20.72 11.41 -39.46
C ALA A 141 19.39 11.49 -38.70
N THR A 142 18.26 11.36 -39.40
CA THR A 142 16.94 11.39 -38.74
C THR A 142 16.72 10.21 -37.81
N LEU A 143 17.23 9.03 -38.14
CA LEU A 143 17.15 7.85 -37.28
C LEU A 143 17.90 8.09 -35.97
N LYS A 144 19.10 8.67 -36.05
CA LYS A 144 19.91 8.97 -34.87
C LYS A 144 19.22 10.00 -33.97
N GLU A 145 18.68 11.07 -34.55
CA GLU A 145 17.93 12.09 -33.80
C GLU A 145 16.68 11.52 -33.12
N VAL A 146 15.91 10.69 -33.85
CA VAL A 146 14.74 10.01 -33.28
C VAL A 146 15.14 9.08 -32.13
N GLN A 147 16.21 8.28 -32.29
CA GLN A 147 16.69 7.41 -31.21
C GLN A 147 17.07 8.21 -29.96
N GLU A 148 17.88 9.26 -30.11
CA GLU A 148 18.31 10.10 -28.99
C GLU A 148 17.12 10.77 -28.27
N THR A 149 16.15 11.28 -29.03
CA THR A 149 14.94 11.93 -28.48
C THR A 149 13.99 10.94 -27.83
N GLU A 150 13.81 9.74 -28.40
CA GLU A 150 12.97 8.69 -27.84
C GLU A 150 13.55 8.15 -26.53
N TYR A 151 14.86 7.90 -26.46
CA TYR A 151 15.50 7.47 -25.22
C TYR A 151 15.37 8.52 -24.11
N ALA A 152 15.61 9.79 -24.41
CA ALA A 152 15.41 10.88 -23.43
C ALA A 152 13.94 10.95 -22.94
N THR A 153 12.98 10.77 -23.84
CA THR A 153 11.55 10.76 -23.51
C THR A 153 11.16 9.55 -22.67
N ILE A 154 11.74 8.37 -22.94
CA ILE A 154 11.52 7.16 -22.15
C ILE A 154 12.05 7.34 -20.73
N ASP A 155 13.24 7.92 -20.57
CA ASP A 155 13.84 8.20 -19.26
C ASP A 155 12.99 9.17 -18.44
N GLU A 156 12.48 10.24 -19.07
CA GLU A 156 11.56 11.17 -18.42
C GLU A 156 10.26 10.48 -17.98
N LYS A 157 9.68 9.65 -18.85
CA LYS A 157 8.49 8.86 -18.51
C LYS A 157 8.74 7.89 -17.36
N ASN A 158 9.88 7.22 -17.35
CA ASN A 158 10.27 6.32 -16.26
C ASN A 158 10.42 7.09 -14.93
N ALA A 159 11.03 8.28 -14.96
CA ALA A 159 11.12 9.15 -13.78
C ALA A 159 9.73 9.58 -13.27
N LEU A 160 8.79 9.88 -14.17
CA LEU A 160 7.40 10.20 -13.81
C LEU A 160 6.66 9.01 -13.20
N VAL A 161 6.89 7.79 -13.71
CA VAL A 161 6.32 6.57 -13.11
C VAL A 161 6.82 6.37 -11.69
N VAL A 162 8.13 6.54 -11.44
CA VAL A 162 8.69 6.44 -10.07
C VAL A 162 8.07 7.49 -9.15
N LYS A 163 7.95 8.76 -9.59
CA LYS A 163 7.29 9.82 -8.81
C LYS A 163 5.82 9.51 -8.52
N ARG A 164 5.09 8.93 -9.48
CA ARG A 164 3.69 8.51 -9.29
C ARG A 164 3.57 7.44 -8.22
N THR A 165 4.44 6.43 -8.25
CA THR A 165 4.47 5.37 -7.23
C THR A 165 4.78 5.94 -5.84
N GLN A 166 5.73 6.87 -5.74
CA GLN A 166 6.04 7.56 -4.48
C GLN A 166 4.84 8.37 -3.96
N MET A 167 4.12 9.08 -4.82
CA MET A 167 2.89 9.79 -4.42
C MET A 167 1.79 8.84 -3.95
N GLN A 168 1.65 7.67 -4.58
CA GLN A 168 0.66 6.67 -4.15
C GLN A 168 1.01 6.12 -2.76
N GLN A 169 2.29 5.84 -2.51
CA GLN A 169 2.75 5.42 -1.18
C GLN A 169 2.49 6.52 -0.14
N ALA A 170 2.88 7.77 -0.43
CA ALA A 170 2.62 8.89 0.47
C ALA A 170 1.12 9.09 0.74
N GLY A 171 0.25 8.85 -0.26
CA GLY A 171 -1.20 8.89 -0.07
C GLY A 171 -1.73 7.78 0.84
N ALA A 172 -1.15 6.58 0.77
CA ALA A 172 -1.45 5.48 1.69
C ALA A 172 -1.01 5.82 3.12
N ASP A 173 0.21 6.34 3.28
CA ASP A 173 0.77 6.73 4.58
C ASP A 173 -0.09 7.84 5.23
N VAL A 174 -0.53 8.84 4.46
CA VAL A 174 -1.45 9.90 4.95
C VAL A 174 -2.76 9.30 5.45
N THR A 175 -3.33 8.34 4.70
CA THR A 175 -4.59 7.69 5.08
C THR A 175 -4.43 6.89 6.38
N GLU A 176 -3.30 6.20 6.55
CA GLU A 176 -2.98 5.47 7.77
C GLU A 176 -2.79 6.41 8.97
N ILE A 177 -2.04 7.51 8.80
CA ILE A 177 -1.84 8.52 9.85
C ILE A 177 -3.18 9.14 10.25
N SER A 178 -4.06 9.46 9.29
CA SER A 178 -5.40 9.97 9.60
C SER A 178 -6.20 8.98 10.46
N ALA A 179 -6.19 7.69 10.13
CA ALA A 179 -6.87 6.68 10.94
C ALA A 179 -6.28 6.55 12.36
N GLN A 180 -4.96 6.72 12.50
CA GLN A 180 -4.31 6.73 13.82
C GLN A 180 -4.72 7.95 14.65
N ILE A 181 -4.85 9.14 14.03
CA ILE A 181 -5.33 10.36 14.69
C ILE A 181 -6.75 10.15 15.20
N ASP A 182 -7.67 9.66 14.37
CA ASP A 182 -9.07 9.40 14.76
C ASP A 182 -9.17 8.42 15.95
N ALA A 183 -8.30 7.41 15.97
CA ALA A 183 -8.24 6.45 17.08
C ALA A 183 -7.75 7.08 18.39
N LEU A 184 -6.75 7.98 18.30
CA LEU A 184 -6.23 8.72 19.47
C LEU A 184 -7.24 9.74 19.99
N GLU A 185 -7.96 10.43 19.11
CA GLU A 185 -9.03 11.36 19.50
C GLU A 185 -10.14 10.65 20.28
N LYS A 186 -10.57 9.46 19.82
CA LYS A 186 -11.53 8.63 20.55
C LYS A 186 -11.03 8.22 21.93
N LYS A 187 -9.75 7.84 22.06
CA LYS A 187 -9.15 7.51 23.36
C LYS A 187 -9.10 8.71 24.29
N LEU A 188 -8.76 9.90 23.77
CA LEU A 188 -8.78 11.13 24.56
C LEU A 188 -10.18 11.45 25.09
N GLU A 189 -11.21 11.27 24.26
CA GLU A 189 -12.60 11.52 24.68
C GLU A 189 -13.06 10.54 25.77
N GLN A 190 -12.69 9.27 25.65
CA GLN A 190 -12.94 8.28 26.70
C GLN A 190 -12.26 8.67 28.02
N LEU A 191 -11.00 9.08 27.97
CA LEU A 191 -10.26 9.51 29.16
C LEU A 191 -10.85 10.78 29.80
N ARG A 192 -11.31 11.75 28.99
CA ARG A 192 -12.01 12.94 29.50
C ARG A 192 -13.31 12.56 30.21
N THR A 193 -14.09 11.65 29.63
CA THR A 193 -15.32 11.16 30.26
C THR A 193 -15.03 10.47 31.59
N GLN A 194 -14.01 9.61 31.65
CA GLN A 194 -13.58 8.95 32.89
C GLN A 194 -13.12 9.96 33.94
N GLN A 195 -12.35 10.97 33.55
CA GLN A 195 -11.91 12.03 34.45
C GLN A 195 -13.10 12.81 35.04
N GLN A 196 -14.10 13.14 34.22
CA GLN A 196 -15.32 13.82 34.70
C GLN A 196 -16.08 12.95 35.70
N GLN A 197 -16.24 11.65 35.42
CA GLN A 197 -16.89 10.71 36.35
C GLN A 197 -16.16 10.63 37.70
N LEU A 198 -14.83 10.51 37.69
CA LEU A 198 -14.03 10.49 38.90
C LEU A 198 -14.14 11.81 39.68
N ASN A 199 -14.12 12.95 38.99
CA ASN A 199 -14.32 14.25 39.63
C ASN A 199 -15.70 14.35 40.29
N THR A 200 -16.78 13.91 39.62
CA THR A 200 -18.11 13.85 40.22
C THR A 200 -18.13 12.97 41.47
N GLN A 201 -17.50 11.79 41.43
CA GLN A 201 -17.38 10.93 42.61
C GLN A 201 -16.68 11.63 43.77
N ILE A 202 -15.57 12.33 43.50
CA ILE A 202 -14.85 13.12 44.52
C ILE A 202 -15.76 14.20 45.12
N TYR A 203 -16.52 14.92 44.29
CA TYR A 203 -17.47 15.94 44.77
C TYR A 203 -18.58 15.34 45.65
N THR A 204 -19.04 14.11 45.35
CA THR A 204 -20.04 13.42 46.17
C THR A 204 -19.48 12.85 47.47
N LEU A 205 -18.23 12.37 47.48
CA LEU A 205 -17.62 11.74 48.65
C LEU A 205 -17.16 12.77 49.70
N LYS A 206 -16.72 13.96 49.27
CA LYS A 206 -16.28 15.02 50.20
C LYS A 206 -17.31 15.39 51.28
N PRO A 207 -18.57 15.74 50.96
CA PRO A 207 -19.55 16.10 52.00
C PRO A 207 -19.87 14.91 52.91
N LEU A 208 -19.89 13.68 52.38
CA LEU A 208 -20.17 12.48 53.16
C LEU A 208 -19.07 12.20 54.19
N ILE A 209 -17.80 12.49 53.84
CA ILE A 209 -16.68 12.44 54.77
C ILE A 209 -16.83 13.51 55.87
N GLU A 210 -17.23 14.74 55.53
CA GLU A 210 -17.44 15.79 56.53
C GLU A 210 -18.64 15.50 57.45
N GLU A 211 -19.72 14.91 56.91
CA GLU A 211 -20.87 14.46 57.69
C GLU A 211 -20.48 13.35 58.68
N LEU A 212 -19.74 12.33 58.22
CA LEU A 212 -19.24 11.26 59.09
C LEU A 212 -18.28 11.81 60.16
N ARG A 213 -17.40 12.75 59.80
CA ARG A 213 -16.52 13.41 60.77
C ARG A 213 -17.33 14.19 61.81
N GLY A 214 -18.39 14.88 61.39
CA GLY A 214 -19.32 15.58 62.27
C GLY A 214 -20.02 14.64 63.24
N ALA A 215 -20.57 13.52 62.75
CA ALA A 215 -21.19 12.49 63.58
C ALA A 215 -20.19 11.87 64.57
N GLN A 216 -18.97 11.55 64.11
CA GLN A 216 -17.91 11.02 64.97
C GLN A 216 -17.53 12.00 66.09
N ALA A 217 -17.53 13.30 65.83
CA ALA A 217 -17.25 14.32 66.84
C ALA A 217 -18.34 14.46 67.91
N GLN A 218 -19.58 14.00 67.63
CA GLN A 218 -20.69 14.01 68.57
C GLN A 218 -20.71 12.80 69.52
N CYS A 219 -20.11 11.67 69.11
CA CYS A 219 -20.08 10.44 69.92
C CYS A 219 -19.57 10.65 71.37
N PRO A 220 -18.47 11.38 71.63
CA PRO A 220 -17.97 11.57 73.00
C PRO A 220 -18.96 12.31 73.91
N ALA A 221 -19.71 13.27 73.36
CA ALA A 221 -20.73 13.99 74.11
C ALA A 221 -21.91 13.08 74.45
N MET A 222 -22.38 12.27 73.49
CA MET A 222 -23.41 11.26 73.74
C MET A 222 -22.96 10.21 74.76
N GLU A 223 -21.72 9.73 74.67
CA GLU A 223 -21.14 8.79 75.64
C GLU A 223 -21.09 9.39 77.05
N ALA A 224 -20.67 10.66 77.17
CA ALA A 224 -20.65 11.36 78.45
C ALA A 224 -22.05 11.59 79.02
N GLU A 225 -23.03 11.92 78.17
CA GLU A 225 -24.44 12.09 78.58
C GLU A 225 -25.02 10.76 79.09
N LEU A 226 -24.82 9.66 78.35
CA LEU A 226 -25.23 8.32 78.78
C LEU A 226 -24.56 7.90 80.10
N ALA A 227 -23.25 8.15 80.25
CA ALA A 227 -22.53 7.86 81.48
C ALA A 227 -23.11 8.64 82.68
N GLN A 228 -23.48 9.91 82.46
CA GLN A 228 -24.11 10.73 83.48
C GLN A 228 -25.54 10.23 83.81
N GLN A 229 -26.35 9.89 82.80
CA GLN A 229 -27.67 9.30 83.01
C GLN A 229 -27.61 8.00 83.82
N ILE A 230 -26.62 7.14 83.56
CA ILE A 230 -26.40 5.92 84.34
C ILE A 230 -26.11 6.26 85.80
N LYS A 231 -25.19 7.22 86.05
CA LYS A 231 -24.84 7.66 87.40
C LYS A 231 -26.03 8.23 88.17
N ASP A 232 -26.85 9.03 87.50
CA ASP A 232 -28.05 9.63 88.10
C ASP A 232 -29.11 8.56 88.41
N ALA A 233 -29.30 7.59 87.51
CA ALA A 233 -30.20 6.46 87.74
C ALA A 233 -29.73 5.57 88.91
N GLU A 234 -28.42 5.31 89.02
CA GLU A 234 -27.85 4.58 90.15
C GLU A 234 -28.06 5.32 91.48
N ALA A 235 -27.84 6.63 91.50
CA ALA A 235 -28.09 7.46 92.66
C ALA A 235 -29.58 7.48 93.06
N ALA A 236 -30.49 7.59 92.08
CA ALA A 236 -31.93 7.54 92.30
C ALA A 236 -32.42 6.16 92.80
N ALA A 237 -31.76 5.07 92.41
CA ALA A 237 -32.08 3.72 92.87
C ALA A 237 -31.56 3.43 94.30
N ALA A 238 -30.54 4.14 94.78
CA ALA A 238 -29.96 3.96 96.11
C ALA A 238 -30.97 4.09 97.29
N PRO A 239 -31.82 5.12 97.38
CA PRO A 239 -32.80 5.23 98.46
C PRO A 239 -33.85 4.12 98.41
N ALA A 240 -34.31 3.72 97.21
CA ALA A 240 -35.23 2.60 97.07
C ALA A 240 -34.60 1.28 97.56
N ARG A 241 -33.32 1.05 97.25
CA ARG A 241 -32.56 -0.11 97.80
C ARG A 241 -32.44 -0.05 99.31
N ALA A 242 -32.18 1.13 99.89
CA ALA A 242 -32.13 1.32 101.34
C ALA A 242 -33.48 1.08 102.01
N GLU A 243 -34.58 1.60 101.43
CA GLU A 243 -35.94 1.34 101.91
C GLU A 243 -36.30 -0.15 101.86
N VAL A 244 -35.92 -0.86 100.80
CA VAL A 244 -36.13 -2.31 100.71
C VAL A 244 -35.37 -3.04 101.81
N ALA A 245 -34.12 -2.64 102.08
CA ALA A 245 -33.33 -3.22 103.17
C ALA A 245 -33.93 -2.96 104.56
N GLU A 246 -34.44 -1.76 104.81
CA GLU A 246 -35.13 -1.43 106.08
C GLU A 246 -36.47 -2.16 106.21
N LYS A 247 -37.26 -2.25 105.13
CA LYS A 247 -38.48 -3.06 105.09
C LYS A 247 -38.16 -4.53 105.38
N ALA A 248 -37.08 -5.07 104.83
CA ALA A 248 -36.65 -6.44 105.11
C ALA A 248 -36.34 -6.66 106.61
N LYS A 249 -35.61 -5.74 107.26
CA LYS A 249 -35.37 -5.81 108.72
C LYS A 249 -36.67 -5.72 109.53
N SER A 250 -37.58 -4.82 109.13
CA SER A 250 -38.87 -4.66 109.81
C SER A 250 -39.74 -5.92 109.70
N LEU A 251 -39.68 -6.60 108.55
CA LEU A 251 -40.36 -7.87 108.31
C LEU A 251 -39.78 -8.97 109.21
N GLU A 252 -38.45 -9.07 109.30
CA GLU A 252 -37.77 -10.03 110.18
C GLU A 252 -38.15 -9.82 111.66
N ALA A 253 -38.15 -8.57 112.12
CA ALA A 253 -38.59 -8.23 113.47
C ALA A 253 -40.07 -8.55 113.73
N ALA A 254 -40.94 -8.32 112.74
CA ALA A 254 -42.35 -8.69 112.82
C ALA A 254 -42.53 -10.21 112.87
N GLN A 255 -41.80 -10.97 112.07
CA GLN A 255 -41.79 -12.44 112.11
C GLN A 255 -41.36 -12.96 113.48
N ALA A 256 -40.30 -12.39 114.08
CA ALA A 256 -39.86 -12.75 115.43
C ALA A 256 -40.95 -12.46 116.48
N ARG A 257 -41.64 -11.31 116.41
CA ARG A 257 -42.78 -11.01 117.29
C ARG A 257 -43.91 -12.01 117.14
N VAL A 258 -44.27 -12.37 115.91
CA VAL A 258 -45.30 -13.39 115.64
C VAL A 258 -44.90 -14.73 116.28
N ALA A 259 -43.63 -15.15 116.16
CA ALA A 259 -43.15 -16.35 116.83
C ALA A 259 -43.35 -16.29 118.36
N THR A 260 -42.94 -15.20 119.01
CA THR A 260 -43.12 -15.04 120.48
C THR A 260 -44.59 -14.98 120.91
N LEU A 261 -45.47 -14.37 120.11
CA LEU A 261 -46.91 -14.34 120.40
C LEU A 261 -47.51 -15.73 120.25
N THR A 262 -47.07 -16.49 119.25
CA THR A 262 -47.49 -17.88 119.04
C THR A 262 -47.09 -18.76 120.23
N GLU A 263 -45.87 -18.60 120.74
CA GLU A 263 -45.43 -19.27 121.98
C GLU A 263 -46.27 -18.87 123.20
N ARG A 264 -46.58 -17.58 123.35
CA ARG A 264 -47.46 -17.10 124.42
C ARG A 264 -48.87 -17.66 124.33
N VAL A 265 -49.45 -17.72 123.13
CA VAL A 265 -50.76 -18.33 122.90
C VAL A 265 -50.72 -19.80 123.30
N ALA A 266 -49.72 -20.56 122.85
CA ALA A 266 -49.55 -21.95 123.24
C ALA A 266 -49.41 -22.13 124.77
N ALA A 267 -48.66 -21.24 125.44
CA ALA A 267 -48.52 -21.25 126.89
C ALA A 267 -49.84 -20.89 127.63
N LEU A 268 -50.61 -19.95 127.11
CA LEU A 268 -51.92 -19.60 127.65
C LEU A 268 -52.93 -20.73 127.44
N GLU A 269 -52.94 -21.36 126.26
CA GLU A 269 -53.75 -22.55 125.98
C GLU A 269 -53.42 -23.68 126.96
N LYS A 270 -52.13 -23.91 127.26
CA LYS A 270 -51.71 -24.85 128.30
C LYS A 270 -52.27 -24.47 129.68
N LYS A 271 -52.20 -23.19 130.08
CA LYS A 271 -52.77 -22.72 131.35
C LYS A 271 -54.30 -22.87 131.41
N ILE A 272 -54.99 -22.61 130.30
CA ILE A 272 -56.44 -22.82 130.21
C ILE A 272 -56.75 -24.31 130.38
N ALA A 273 -55.98 -25.19 129.75
CA ALA A 273 -56.12 -26.64 129.95
C ALA A 273 -55.89 -27.04 131.41
N GLU A 274 -54.83 -26.52 132.06
CA GLU A 274 -54.56 -26.74 133.49
C GLU A 274 -55.68 -26.19 134.39
N LEU A 275 -56.20 -24.99 134.14
CA LEU A 275 -57.31 -24.42 134.92
C LEU A 275 -58.61 -25.20 134.73
N ASN A 276 -58.88 -25.68 133.51
CA ASN A 276 -60.02 -26.57 133.26
C ASN A 276 -59.86 -27.90 134.01
N GLU A 277 -58.64 -28.42 134.14
CA GLU A 277 -58.35 -29.59 134.98
C GLU A 277 -58.62 -29.29 136.48
N VAL A 278 -58.25 -28.11 136.96
CA VAL A 278 -58.54 -27.66 138.34
C VAL A 278 -60.05 -27.49 138.58
N LEU A 279 -60.80 -26.97 137.60
CA LEU A 279 -62.26 -26.90 137.68
C LEU A 279 -62.92 -28.28 137.61
N ALA A 280 -62.27 -29.27 137.02
CA ALA A 280 -62.73 -30.65 136.99
C ALA A 280 -62.46 -31.42 138.31
N ARG A 281 -61.91 -30.78 139.35
CA ARG A 281 -61.65 -31.37 140.68
C ARG A 281 -62.93 -31.35 141.56
N PRO A 282 -63.42 -32.48 142.12
CA PRO A 282 -64.71 -32.53 142.82
C PRO A 282 -64.61 -32.05 144.29
N LEU A 283 -65.57 -31.23 144.76
CA LEU A 283 -65.78 -30.89 146.18
C LEU A 283 -67.07 -31.55 146.74
N PRO A 284 -67.13 -31.89 148.05
CA PRO A 284 -68.10 -32.82 148.63
C PRO A 284 -69.45 -32.20 149.08
N ALA A 285 -70.52 -32.97 148.86
CA ALA A 285 -71.85 -33.08 149.49
C ALA A 285 -72.67 -31.87 150.03
N GLN A 286 -73.92 -31.85 149.57
CA GLN A 286 -75.10 -30.94 149.66
C GLN A 286 -75.96 -31.10 150.96
N PRO A 287 -77.04 -30.30 151.22
CA PRO A 287 -78.39 -30.45 150.60
C PRO A 287 -79.17 -29.11 150.32
N ALA A 288 -79.73 -28.85 149.12
CA ALA A 288 -81.12 -29.08 148.61
C ALA A 288 -82.13 -27.96 149.01
N GLN A 289 -83.04 -27.36 148.22
CA GLN A 289 -83.62 -27.39 146.85
C GLN A 289 -84.63 -26.17 146.75
N PRO A 290 -85.46 -25.85 145.69
CA PRO A 290 -85.76 -26.53 144.40
C PRO A 290 -85.85 -25.66 143.08
N SER A 291 -85.63 -26.34 141.94
CA SER A 291 -86.28 -26.34 140.58
C SER A 291 -86.57 -25.02 139.80
N THR A 292 -85.95 -24.63 138.66
CA THR A 292 -85.94 -25.11 137.22
C THR A 292 -87.30 -25.05 136.47
N PRO A 293 -87.40 -25.06 135.10
CA PRO A 293 -86.45 -24.92 133.96
C PRO A 293 -86.92 -23.87 132.89
N GLY A 294 -86.25 -23.50 131.78
CA GLY A 294 -85.02 -23.93 131.12
C GLY A 294 -84.76 -23.21 129.76
N VAL A 295 -83.55 -23.47 129.23
CA VAL A 295 -83.18 -23.71 127.79
C VAL A 295 -83.24 -22.47 126.84
N THR A 296 -82.21 -22.05 126.06
CA THR A 296 -81.25 -22.76 125.18
C THR A 296 -80.14 -21.79 124.65
N THR A 297 -78.87 -22.27 124.59
CA THR A 297 -77.85 -22.20 123.48
C THR A 297 -77.43 -20.82 122.87
N THR A 298 -76.18 -20.40 122.61
CA THR A 298 -74.83 -21.00 122.45
C THR A 298 -73.79 -19.85 122.39
N PRO A 299 -72.52 -20.05 122.79
CA PRO A 299 -71.40 -19.13 122.57
C PRO A 299 -70.50 -19.63 121.38
N PRO A 300 -69.20 -19.33 121.27
CA PRO A 300 -68.57 -18.45 120.28
C PRO A 300 -67.55 -19.18 119.36
N ALA A 301 -66.70 -18.40 118.67
CA ALA A 301 -65.36 -18.75 118.15
C ALA A 301 -65.20 -19.23 116.69
N GLY A 302 -64.52 -18.37 115.90
CA GLY A 302 -63.57 -18.69 114.81
C GLY A 302 -64.09 -19.54 113.63
N PRO A 303 -63.24 -19.96 112.66
CA PRO A 303 -61.81 -19.66 112.49
C PRO A 303 -61.34 -19.54 111.00
N VAL A 304 -60.02 -19.44 110.81
CA VAL A 304 -59.22 -20.05 109.71
C VAL A 304 -59.25 -19.45 108.28
N ALA A 305 -58.09 -18.90 107.89
CA ALA A 305 -57.21 -19.38 106.78
C ALA A 305 -56.50 -18.23 106.04
N THR A 306 -55.18 -18.17 106.24
CA THR A 306 -54.12 -17.72 105.30
C THR A 306 -54.24 -18.39 103.90
N PRO A 307 -53.42 -18.07 102.87
CA PRO A 307 -52.53 -16.91 102.62
C PRO A 307 -52.68 -16.35 101.19
N ALA A 308 -52.08 -15.20 100.86
CA ALA A 308 -51.46 -14.99 99.53
C ALA A 308 -50.59 -13.72 99.50
N ILE A 309 -49.31 -13.97 99.31
CA ILE A 309 -48.28 -13.05 98.87
C ILE A 309 -48.67 -12.51 97.50
N THR A 310 -48.58 -11.19 97.29
CA THR A 310 -47.87 -10.56 96.14
C THR A 310 -47.91 -9.05 96.32
N GLY A 311 -46.77 -8.48 96.72
CA GLY A 311 -46.46 -7.10 96.39
C GLY A 311 -45.97 -7.03 94.94
N ALA A 312 -46.30 -5.95 94.24
CA ALA A 312 -45.32 -4.94 93.81
C ALA A 312 -45.96 -3.96 92.82
N PRO A 313 -45.52 -2.70 92.80
CA PRO A 313 -46.17 -1.60 92.11
C PRO A 313 -45.64 -1.38 90.68
N ALA A 314 -46.38 -0.57 89.96
CA ALA A 314 -46.16 -0.08 88.61
C ALA A 314 -44.70 0.29 88.26
N ALA A 315 -44.27 -0.12 87.07
CA ALA A 315 -43.10 0.41 86.39
C ALA A 315 -43.54 1.37 85.26
N PRO A 316 -42.80 2.46 85.01
CA PRO A 316 -43.05 3.36 83.90
C PRO A 316 -42.35 2.91 82.60
N SER A 317 -42.97 3.36 81.52
CA SER A 317 -42.58 3.49 80.11
C SER A 317 -41.10 3.37 79.72
N ALA A 318 -40.84 2.64 78.63
CA ALA A 318 -39.62 2.72 77.82
C ALA A 318 -39.96 2.87 76.32
N PRO A 319 -39.15 3.58 75.51
CA PRO A 319 -39.42 3.82 74.09
C PRO A 319 -38.75 2.78 73.15
N ALA A 320 -39.49 2.51 72.07
CA ALA A 320 -39.13 2.20 70.67
C ALA A 320 -37.79 1.51 70.31
N ALA A 321 -37.91 0.39 69.59
CA ALA A 321 -36.97 -0.06 68.57
C ALA A 321 -37.76 -0.39 67.28
N PRO A 322 -37.39 0.13 66.09
CA PRO A 322 -38.00 -0.31 64.84
C PRO A 322 -37.20 -1.47 64.23
N ALA A 323 -37.94 -2.49 63.81
CA ALA A 323 -37.45 -3.62 63.04
C ALA A 323 -37.09 -3.19 61.61
N THR A 324 -35.94 -3.68 61.15
CA THR A 324 -35.39 -3.53 59.80
C THR A 324 -36.24 -4.31 58.78
N ALA A 325 -36.89 -3.58 57.87
CA ALA A 325 -37.54 -4.13 56.69
C ALA A 325 -36.58 -4.08 55.49
N ALA A 326 -36.36 -5.22 54.85
CA ALA A 326 -35.67 -5.35 53.58
C ALA A 326 -36.54 -4.83 52.42
N PRO A 327 -35.96 -4.22 51.36
CA PRO A 327 -36.65 -4.07 50.09
C PRO A 327 -36.08 -5.00 49.00
N ALA A 328 -37.02 -5.54 48.22
CA ALA A 328 -36.83 -6.31 46.99
C ALA A 328 -36.30 -5.45 45.82
N PRO A 329 -35.74 -6.04 44.75
CA PRO A 329 -35.18 -5.30 43.63
C PRO A 329 -36.28 -4.88 42.62
N THR A 330 -36.28 -3.60 42.25
CA THR A 330 -37.13 -3.07 41.16
C THR A 330 -36.26 -2.67 39.97
N ASN A 331 -36.62 -3.23 38.81
CA ASN A 331 -36.09 -2.94 37.48
C ASN A 331 -36.16 -1.43 37.12
N PRO A 332 -35.28 -0.94 36.22
CA PRO A 332 -35.38 0.42 35.70
C PRO A 332 -36.45 0.55 34.59
N PRO A 333 -37.08 1.73 34.42
CA PRO A 333 -38.02 1.95 33.33
C PRO A 333 -37.29 2.28 32.03
N ALA A 334 -37.84 1.74 30.95
CA ALA A 334 -37.61 2.20 29.59
C ALA A 334 -38.16 3.62 29.42
N VAL A 335 -37.39 4.50 28.78
CA VAL A 335 -37.92 5.72 28.17
C VAL A 335 -37.76 5.60 26.66
N ALA A 336 -38.91 5.71 26.01
CA ALA A 336 -39.13 5.63 24.59
C ALA A 336 -38.90 7.01 23.92
N THR A 337 -38.25 6.96 22.76
CA THR A 337 -38.62 7.58 21.47
C THR A 337 -39.20 9.00 21.36
N ALA A 338 -38.56 9.75 20.45
CA ALA A 338 -39.06 10.72 19.46
C ALA A 338 -39.14 12.22 19.85
N PRO A 339 -38.81 13.13 18.90
CA PRO A 339 -39.75 13.41 17.81
C PRO A 339 -39.22 13.31 16.37
N THR A 340 -40.12 12.79 15.53
CA THR A 340 -40.45 13.04 14.10
C THR A 340 -40.08 14.45 13.62
N ALA A 341 -39.23 14.66 12.61
CA ALA A 341 -39.37 14.55 11.15
C ALA A 341 -40.24 15.62 10.44
N THR A 342 -39.59 16.45 9.61
CA THR A 342 -40.00 17.05 8.30
C THR A 342 -38.73 17.74 7.75
N ALA A 343 -38.25 17.66 6.50
CA ALA A 343 -38.72 17.07 5.25
C ALA A 343 -37.52 16.85 4.28
N THR A 344 -37.62 15.80 3.46
CA THR A 344 -36.94 15.54 2.16
C THR A 344 -37.26 16.62 1.10
N PRO A 345 -36.62 16.70 -0.12
CA PRO A 345 -36.10 15.56 -0.89
C PRO A 345 -34.82 15.75 -1.78
N LYS A 346 -34.47 14.62 -2.43
CA LYS A 346 -33.69 14.42 -3.68
C LYS A 346 -32.17 14.67 -3.64
N ALA A 347 -31.30 13.82 -4.20
CA ALA A 347 -31.47 12.83 -5.26
C ALA A 347 -30.47 11.65 -5.24
N ASN A 348 -30.93 10.54 -5.83
CA ASN A 348 -30.26 9.42 -6.50
C ASN A 348 -28.74 9.48 -6.72
N ALA A 349 -28.06 8.37 -6.39
CA ALA A 349 -27.37 7.54 -7.40
C ALA A 349 -27.06 6.14 -6.84
N ALA A 350 -27.55 5.13 -7.56
CA ALA A 350 -27.42 3.71 -7.27
C ALA A 350 -26.00 3.16 -7.55
N LYS A 351 -25.61 2.13 -6.81
CA LYS A 351 -24.50 1.22 -7.15
C LYS A 351 -24.96 -0.21 -6.82
N PRO A 352 -24.95 -1.16 -7.75
CA PRO A 352 -25.37 -2.53 -7.45
C PRO A 352 -24.24 -3.33 -6.81
N GLN A 353 -24.60 -4.03 -5.73
CA GLN A 353 -23.91 -5.19 -5.16
C GLN A 353 -23.95 -6.35 -6.16
N LEU A 354 -22.81 -7.00 -6.40
CA LEU A 354 -22.77 -8.41 -6.78
C LEU A 354 -22.35 -9.21 -5.54
N ALA A 355 -23.28 -10.01 -5.05
CA ALA A 355 -23.04 -11.06 -4.08
C ALA A 355 -22.80 -12.37 -4.85
N HIS A 356 -21.65 -13.01 -4.65
CA HIS A 356 -21.49 -14.45 -4.87
C HIS A 356 -20.73 -15.04 -3.69
N SER A 357 -21.50 -15.77 -2.88
CA SER A 357 -21.07 -16.67 -1.83
C SER A 357 -20.92 -18.09 -2.39
N GLY A 358 -19.93 -18.83 -1.90
CA GLY A 358 -20.17 -20.23 -1.51
C GLY A 358 -19.21 -21.31 -2.02
N ALA A 359 -18.79 -22.14 -1.06
CA ALA A 359 -18.19 -23.48 -1.10
C ALA A 359 -16.68 -23.55 -1.42
N GLU A 360 -15.79 -23.78 -0.45
CA GLU A 360 -15.53 -24.99 0.39
C GLU A 360 -15.08 -26.23 -0.38
N LEU A 361 -13.95 -26.78 0.10
CA LEU A 361 -13.25 -28.07 -0.11
C LEU A 361 -11.77 -27.75 -0.35
N GLY A 362 -10.77 -28.24 0.37
CA GLY A 362 -10.66 -29.22 1.43
C GLY A 362 -9.16 -29.39 1.71
N SER A 363 -8.85 -29.64 2.98
CA SER A 363 -7.57 -30.03 3.58
C SER A 363 -6.60 -30.86 2.72
N ALA A 364 -5.28 -30.66 2.90
CA ALA A 364 -4.40 -31.54 3.68
C ALA A 364 -2.91 -31.60 3.21
N ILE A 365 -2.00 -31.50 4.20
CA ILE A 365 -0.72 -32.24 4.36
C ILE A 365 0.58 -31.71 3.69
N GLY A 366 1.62 -31.55 4.54
CA GLY A 366 3.04 -31.77 4.21
C GLY A 366 3.94 -30.56 4.49
N ALA A 367 4.28 -30.21 5.73
CA ALA A 367 5.42 -30.75 6.49
C ALA A 367 6.75 -30.84 5.70
N ALA A 368 7.62 -29.83 5.85
CA ALA A 368 9.06 -29.96 5.63
C ALA A 368 9.81 -29.08 6.66
N THR A 369 10.06 -29.69 7.81
CA THR A 369 11.07 -29.29 8.77
C THR A 369 12.44 -29.61 8.17
N VAL A 370 13.30 -28.61 7.94
CA VAL A 370 14.75 -28.83 7.88
C VAL A 370 15.40 -27.83 8.82
N LEU A 371 16.04 -28.41 9.81
CA LEU A 371 16.71 -27.82 10.95
C LEU A 371 18.20 -28.07 10.73
N LEU A 372 18.97 -27.04 10.43
CA LEU A 372 20.44 -26.98 10.47
C LEU A 372 20.78 -25.49 10.31
N GLY A 373 21.47 -24.78 11.20
CA GLY A 373 22.45 -25.18 12.18
C GLY A 373 23.64 -24.23 12.02
N ALA A 374 23.90 -23.44 13.06
CA ALA A 374 25.17 -22.79 13.40
C ALA A 374 25.79 -21.74 12.44
N GLY A 375 25.90 -20.51 12.97
CA GLY A 375 27.21 -19.88 13.22
C GLY A 375 28.09 -19.54 12.03
N GLY A 376 28.20 -18.24 11.72
CA GLY A 376 29.22 -17.76 10.80
C GLY A 376 29.20 -16.24 10.62
N ALA A 377 29.72 -15.52 11.61
CA ALA A 377 30.12 -14.13 11.45
C ALA A 377 31.23 -14.06 10.39
N LEU A 378 30.96 -13.47 9.24
CA LEU A 378 31.98 -13.14 8.25
C LEU A 378 32.01 -11.62 8.05
N ALA A 379 32.82 -10.97 8.89
CA ALA A 379 33.31 -9.63 8.66
C ALA A 379 34.28 -9.66 7.47
N ILE A 380 33.89 -9.15 6.31
CA ILE A 380 34.83 -8.84 5.23
C ILE A 380 35.08 -7.33 5.23
N ARG A 381 36.22 -7.03 5.84
CA ARG A 381 36.98 -5.79 5.74
C ARG A 381 37.71 -5.80 4.38
N ARG A 382 37.46 -4.82 3.52
CA ARG A 382 38.33 -4.45 2.38
C ARG A 382 38.16 -2.96 2.15
N ALA A 383 38.99 -2.11 2.77
CA ALA A 383 40.33 -1.72 2.33
C ALA A 383 40.31 -0.98 0.99
N ARG A 384 40.54 0.34 1.10
CA ARG A 384 41.14 1.29 0.14
C ARG A 384 41.36 0.78 -1.29
N ASN A 385 40.74 1.46 -2.25
CA ASN A 385 41.40 2.54 -2.99
C ASN A 385 40.40 3.64 -3.32
#